data_AF-A0A3M2CTS9-F1
#
_entry.id   AF-A0A3M2CTS9-F1
#
_cell.length_a   1.000
_cell.length_b   1.000
_cell.length_c   1.000
_cell.angle_alpha   90.00
_cell.angle_beta   90.00
_cell.angle_gamma   90.00
#
_symmetry.space_group_name_H-M   'P 1'
#
loop_
_entity.id
_entity.type
_entity.pdbx_description
1 polymer ?
#
loop_
_entity_poly.entity_id
_entity_poly.type
_entity_poly.pdbx_seq_one_letter_code
_entity_poly.pdbx_strand_id
1 'polypeptide(L)'
;MRRTAPIAPITLLAIAGLTALPAVTTPAHAAARVVDDWARENKVANLRALSQRITLDVTDQPVEDIFRFIAEVTGADLEPIYLDDDRLEGIDPETTLTFKATNTPALLVLERLLSRVESKEKPASGYTWQFSDTGSIECGPKSILNQRQTTELYDISELLFVIPNFDNAPPFDLSTSLQQSQGGGGGQSPFQGAQDDDDDEPLEDRVTRIIDLIQANIEPDEWTSLGGSGGSITTFGTSLVVTAPDYIHRQINGYDFWPSRLHRAGRSGVQVRPDDRISGQRKP
;
A
#
# COMPACT_ATOMS: atom_id res chain seq x y z
N MET A 1 20.38 86.21 24.02
CA MET A 1 19.62 87.15 23.15
C MET A 1 18.53 86.39 22.43
N ARG A 2 17.31 86.91 22.49
CA ARG A 2 16.06 86.34 21.98
C ARG A 2 16.03 86.34 20.44
N ARG A 3 15.47 85.28 19.83
CA ARG A 3 14.36 85.31 18.85
C ARG A 3 14.22 83.94 18.16
N THR A 4 13.25 83.14 18.58
CA THR A 4 12.62 82.08 17.77
C THR A 4 11.14 82.02 18.10
N ALA A 5 10.32 82.13 17.05
CA ALA A 5 8.88 81.89 16.98
C ALA A 5 8.53 81.71 15.48
N PRO A 6 7.41 81.09 15.07
CA PRO A 6 6.45 80.26 15.80
C PRO A 6 6.10 78.92 15.09
N ILE A 7 5.26 78.15 15.78
CA ILE A 7 4.62 76.88 15.43
C ILE A 7 3.54 77.05 14.34
N ALA A 8 3.42 76.07 13.44
CA ALA A 8 2.18 75.77 12.72
C ALA A 8 2.02 74.23 12.54
N PRO A 9 0.80 73.68 12.62
CA PRO A 9 0.55 72.24 12.73
C PRO A 9 0.45 71.58 11.35
N ILE A 10 1.02 70.39 11.17
CA ILE A 10 0.75 69.55 9.99
C ILE A 10 -0.18 68.42 10.40
N THR A 11 -1.31 68.45 9.72
CA THR A 11 -2.50 67.62 9.81
C THR A 11 -2.22 66.14 9.57
N LEU A 12 -2.79 65.31 10.43
CA LEU A 12 -2.92 63.86 10.30
C LEU A 12 -3.87 63.55 9.13
N LEU A 13 -3.40 62.87 8.08
CA LEU A 13 -4.25 62.21 7.11
C LEU A 13 -3.92 60.71 7.11
N ALA A 14 -4.77 59.94 7.78
CA ALA A 14 -4.79 58.50 7.70
C ALA A 14 -5.30 58.08 6.31
N ILE A 15 -4.44 57.46 5.51
CA ILE A 15 -4.86 56.70 4.33
C ILE A 15 -4.58 55.24 4.64
N ALA A 16 -5.63 54.55 5.07
CA ALA A 16 -5.70 53.09 5.11
C ALA A 16 -5.74 52.58 3.67
N GLY A 17 -4.56 52.26 3.13
CA GLY A 17 -4.40 51.50 1.89
C GLY A 17 -3.88 50.11 2.23
N LEU A 18 -4.79 49.16 2.49
CA LEU A 18 -4.47 47.75 2.61
C LEU A 18 -4.09 47.25 1.20
N THR A 19 -2.83 47.41 0.80
CA THR A 19 -2.32 46.73 -0.41
C THR A 19 -2.28 45.25 -0.09
N ALA A 20 -3.20 44.50 -0.67
CA ALA A 20 -3.16 43.04 -0.69
C ALA A 20 -1.80 42.61 -1.24
N LEU A 21 -0.95 42.09 -0.36
CA LEU A 21 0.23 41.34 -0.79
C LEU A 21 -0.28 40.16 -1.61
N PRO A 22 0.19 39.94 -2.85
CA PRO A 22 -0.12 38.71 -3.55
C PRO A 22 0.35 37.56 -2.67
N ALA A 23 -0.50 36.55 -2.48
CA ALA A 23 -0.14 35.32 -1.81
C ALA A 23 1.10 34.75 -2.52
N VAL A 24 2.26 34.94 -1.90
CA VAL A 24 3.50 34.29 -2.30
C VAL A 24 3.26 32.81 -2.00
N THR A 25 2.88 32.05 -3.02
CA THR A 25 3.04 30.60 -3.00
C THR A 25 4.51 30.34 -2.74
N THR A 26 4.82 29.86 -1.53
CA THR A 26 6.17 29.53 -1.12
C THR A 26 6.77 28.53 -2.11
N PRO A 27 7.99 28.78 -2.63
CA PRO A 27 8.63 27.91 -3.63
C PRO A 27 8.85 26.47 -3.14
N ALA A 28 8.87 26.26 -1.82
CA ALA A 28 8.99 24.94 -1.20
C ALA A 28 7.82 23.99 -1.54
N HIS A 29 6.59 24.50 -1.63
CA HIS A 29 5.41 23.66 -1.89
C HIS A 29 5.31 23.24 -3.37
N ALA A 30 5.83 24.08 -4.28
CA ALA A 30 5.94 23.75 -5.71
C ALA A 30 7.08 22.74 -5.97
N ALA A 31 8.23 22.92 -5.31
CA ALA A 31 9.34 21.98 -5.41
C ALA A 31 8.99 20.58 -4.85
N ALA A 32 8.27 20.50 -3.72
CA ALA A 32 7.82 19.24 -3.15
C ALA A 32 6.90 18.45 -4.09
N ARG A 33 5.92 19.11 -4.73
CA ARG A 33 5.04 18.44 -5.71
C ARG A 33 5.77 17.95 -6.95
N VAL A 34 6.72 18.73 -7.45
CA VAL A 34 7.58 18.31 -8.56
C VAL A 34 8.39 17.08 -8.15
N VAL A 35 8.82 16.99 -6.88
CA VAL A 35 9.56 15.83 -6.36
C VAL A 35 8.71 14.56 -6.35
N ASP A 36 7.49 14.64 -5.85
CA ASP A 36 6.58 13.48 -5.81
C ASP A 36 6.20 12.99 -7.22
N ASP A 37 6.05 13.91 -8.18
CA ASP A 37 5.68 13.56 -9.55
C ASP A 37 6.77 12.78 -10.30
N TRP A 38 8.06 13.15 -10.15
CA TRP A 38 9.14 12.42 -10.81
C TRP A 38 9.39 11.03 -10.19
N ALA A 39 9.28 10.92 -8.86
CA ALA A 39 9.42 9.64 -8.18
C ALA A 39 8.33 8.68 -8.64
N ARG A 40 7.07 9.14 -8.73
CA ARG A 40 5.95 8.35 -9.24
C ARG A 40 6.17 7.93 -10.70
N GLU A 41 6.66 8.84 -11.55
CA GLU A 41 6.96 8.54 -12.95
C GLU A 41 8.05 7.45 -13.08
N ASN A 42 9.11 7.54 -12.27
CA ASN A 42 10.16 6.53 -12.21
C ASN A 42 9.64 5.18 -11.72
N LYS A 43 8.83 5.15 -10.64
CA LYS A 43 8.23 3.90 -10.15
C LYS A 43 7.39 3.22 -11.25
N VAL A 44 6.58 3.99 -11.98
CA VAL A 44 5.79 3.48 -13.12
C VAL A 44 6.68 2.97 -14.25
N ALA A 45 7.72 3.72 -14.60
CA ALA A 45 8.66 3.35 -15.65
C ALA A 45 9.40 2.04 -15.31
N ASN A 46 9.86 1.91 -14.06
CA ASN A 46 10.56 0.73 -13.56
C ASN A 46 9.66 -0.51 -13.49
N LEU A 47 8.40 -0.40 -13.02
CA LEU A 47 7.46 -1.53 -13.09
C LEU A 47 7.13 -1.91 -14.54
N ARG A 48 7.02 -0.92 -15.45
CA ARG A 48 6.81 -1.19 -16.87
C ARG A 48 8.01 -1.91 -17.48
N ALA A 49 9.23 -1.48 -17.17
CA ALA A 49 10.46 -2.16 -17.57
C ALA A 49 10.46 -3.61 -17.07
N LEU A 50 10.18 -3.85 -15.79
CA LEU A 50 10.15 -5.20 -15.22
C LEU A 50 8.95 -6.05 -15.66
N SER A 51 7.90 -5.45 -16.25
CA SER A 51 6.79 -6.20 -16.85
C SER A 51 7.18 -6.90 -18.17
N GLN A 52 8.29 -6.47 -18.79
CA GLN A 52 8.81 -7.08 -20.00
C GLN A 52 9.16 -8.55 -19.77
N ARG A 53 8.90 -9.39 -20.77
CA ARG A 53 9.16 -10.82 -20.70
C ARG A 53 10.56 -11.12 -21.21
N ILE A 54 11.36 -11.77 -20.38
CA ILE A 54 12.74 -12.14 -20.69
C ILE A 54 12.92 -13.65 -20.67
N THR A 55 13.95 -14.12 -21.37
CA THR A 55 14.42 -15.50 -21.32
C THR A 55 15.87 -15.46 -20.87
N LEU A 56 16.16 -16.19 -19.81
CA LEU A 56 17.47 -16.19 -19.15
C LEU A 56 17.80 -17.64 -18.76
N ASP A 57 18.99 -18.09 -19.14
CA ASP A 57 19.52 -19.40 -18.78
C ASP A 57 20.80 -19.16 -17.96
N VAL A 58 20.67 -19.22 -16.64
CA VAL A 58 21.76 -18.97 -15.70
C VAL A 58 22.38 -20.32 -15.33
N THR A 59 23.67 -20.48 -15.60
CA THR A 59 24.45 -21.63 -15.16
C THR A 59 25.72 -21.14 -14.48
N ASP A 60 25.79 -21.33 -13.16
CA ASP A 60 26.92 -20.94 -12.30
C ASP A 60 27.41 -19.50 -12.56
N GLN A 61 26.49 -18.54 -12.55
CA GLN A 61 26.80 -17.11 -12.76
C GLN A 61 26.67 -16.34 -11.44
N PRO A 62 27.56 -15.36 -11.17
CA PRO A 62 27.48 -14.53 -9.97
C PRO A 62 26.20 -13.67 -9.96
N VAL A 63 25.69 -13.37 -8.77
CA VAL A 63 24.46 -12.58 -8.58
C VAL A 63 24.59 -11.20 -9.24
N GLU A 64 25.76 -10.57 -9.12
CA GLU A 64 26.02 -9.25 -9.70
C GLU A 64 25.75 -9.21 -11.21
N ASP A 65 26.28 -10.19 -11.95
CA ASP A 65 26.12 -10.29 -13.40
C ASP A 65 24.65 -10.49 -13.78
N ILE A 66 23.89 -11.22 -12.97
CA ILE A 66 22.46 -11.47 -13.21
C ILE A 66 21.65 -10.18 -12.99
N PHE A 67 21.93 -9.42 -11.93
CA PHE A 67 21.30 -8.11 -11.72
C PHE A 67 21.61 -7.16 -12.86
N ARG A 68 22.88 -7.06 -13.26
CA ARG A 68 23.32 -6.23 -14.38
C ARG A 68 22.62 -6.61 -15.67
N PHE A 69 22.51 -7.91 -15.97
CA PHE A 69 21.77 -8.39 -17.13
C PHE A 69 20.29 -7.97 -17.11
N ILE A 70 19.61 -8.12 -15.96
CA ILE A 70 18.19 -7.73 -15.85
C ILE A 70 18.05 -6.21 -16.07
N ALA A 71 18.91 -5.40 -15.45
CA ALA A 71 18.91 -3.95 -15.61
C ALA A 71 19.16 -3.54 -17.08
N GLU A 72 20.17 -4.11 -17.74
CA GLU A 72 20.51 -3.80 -19.13
C GLU A 72 19.40 -4.21 -20.12
N VAL A 73 18.79 -5.37 -19.94
CA VAL A 73 17.75 -5.87 -20.86
C VAL A 73 16.43 -5.14 -20.68
N THR A 74 16.07 -4.80 -19.44
CA THR A 74 14.77 -4.19 -19.15
C THR A 74 14.82 -2.66 -19.19
N GLY A 75 16.00 -2.07 -18.95
CA GLY A 75 16.16 -0.65 -18.66
C GLY A 75 15.64 -0.23 -17.28
N ALA A 76 15.39 -1.19 -16.38
CA ALA A 76 15.00 -0.90 -15.01
C ALA A 76 16.20 -0.41 -14.20
N ASP A 77 15.97 0.61 -13.37
CA ASP A 77 16.94 1.14 -12.43
C ASP A 77 16.96 0.25 -11.17
N LEU A 78 17.90 -0.71 -11.15
CA LEU A 78 18.07 -1.67 -10.07
C LEU A 78 19.26 -1.27 -9.19
N GLU A 79 19.02 -1.14 -7.89
CA GLU A 79 20.00 -0.84 -6.86
C GLU A 79 20.11 -2.02 -5.87
N PRO A 80 20.80 -3.10 -6.25
CA PRO A 80 21.11 -4.19 -5.33
C PRO A 80 22.04 -3.71 -4.22
N ILE A 81 21.69 -4.07 -2.98
CA ILE A 81 22.45 -3.73 -1.78
C ILE A 81 23.44 -4.85 -1.53
N TYR A 82 24.67 -4.68 -2.02
CA TYR A 82 25.74 -5.65 -1.84
C TYR A 82 26.39 -5.58 -0.47
N LEU A 83 26.97 -6.71 -0.06
CA LEU A 83 28.01 -6.74 0.97
C LEU A 83 29.24 -5.99 0.45
N ASP A 84 29.81 -5.15 1.30
CA ASP A 84 31.03 -4.41 1.01
C ASP A 84 31.83 -4.22 2.32
N ASP A 85 33.06 -3.72 2.24
CA ASP A 85 33.95 -3.56 3.40
C ASP A 85 33.31 -2.71 4.53
N ASP A 86 32.49 -1.74 4.16
CA ASP A 86 31.78 -0.84 5.08
C ASP A 86 30.41 -1.38 5.54
N ARG A 87 29.93 -2.49 4.95
CA ARG A 87 28.56 -2.95 5.09
C ARG A 87 28.50 -4.40 5.59
N LEU A 88 28.05 -4.56 6.84
CA LEU A 88 27.96 -5.86 7.51
C LEU A 88 26.80 -6.75 7.01
N GLU A 89 25.84 -6.17 6.29
CA GLU A 89 24.68 -6.87 5.75
C GLU A 89 24.43 -6.44 4.30
N GLY A 90 24.08 -7.40 3.45
CA GLY A 90 23.85 -7.21 2.02
C GLY A 90 23.72 -8.55 1.30
N ILE A 91 23.67 -8.48 -0.02
CA ILE A 91 23.76 -9.62 -0.93
C ILE A 91 25.23 -9.85 -1.25
N ASP A 92 25.72 -11.09 -1.21
CA ASP A 92 27.08 -11.39 -1.69
C ASP A 92 27.10 -11.35 -3.24
N PRO A 93 27.84 -10.41 -3.86
CA PRO A 93 27.89 -10.28 -5.32
C PRO A 93 28.44 -11.52 -6.02
N GLU A 94 29.32 -12.27 -5.35
CA GLU A 94 30.02 -13.45 -5.89
C GLU A 94 29.20 -14.74 -5.75
N THR A 95 28.05 -14.71 -5.07
CA THR A 95 27.19 -15.89 -4.95
C THR A 95 26.80 -16.38 -6.33
N THR A 96 27.18 -17.60 -6.69
CA THR A 96 26.79 -18.14 -8.01
C THR A 96 25.39 -18.75 -7.97
N LEU A 97 24.63 -18.64 -9.04
CA LEU A 97 23.29 -19.21 -9.14
C LEU A 97 23.10 -20.03 -10.41
N THR A 98 22.11 -20.92 -10.36
CA THR A 98 21.69 -21.71 -11.52
C THR A 98 20.17 -21.79 -11.55
N PHE A 99 19.57 -21.23 -12.60
CA PHE A 99 18.14 -21.31 -12.86
C PHE A 99 17.82 -20.89 -14.29
N LYS A 100 16.65 -21.33 -14.75
CA LYS A 100 16.14 -21.01 -16.08
C LYS A 100 14.82 -20.28 -15.99
N ALA A 101 14.69 -19.22 -16.77
CA ALA A 101 13.46 -18.51 -17.01
C ALA A 101 13.22 -18.44 -18.51
N THR A 102 12.00 -18.75 -18.96
CA THR A 102 11.65 -18.71 -20.38
C THR A 102 10.36 -17.94 -20.55
N ASN A 103 10.43 -16.83 -21.28
CA ASN A 103 9.29 -15.95 -21.51
C ASN A 103 8.59 -15.53 -20.19
N THR A 104 9.39 -15.20 -19.18
CA THR A 104 8.94 -14.85 -17.83
C THR A 104 9.02 -13.33 -17.65
N PRO A 105 8.03 -12.66 -17.02
CA PRO A 105 8.17 -11.26 -16.64
C PRO A 105 9.44 -11.04 -15.82
N ALA A 106 10.22 -10.02 -16.14
CA ALA A 106 11.49 -9.74 -15.47
C ALA A 106 11.32 -9.50 -13.96
N LEU A 107 10.18 -8.94 -13.53
CA LEU A 107 9.83 -8.84 -12.11
C LEU A 107 9.84 -10.20 -11.41
N LEU A 108 9.22 -11.21 -12.03
CA LEU A 108 9.19 -12.56 -11.48
C LEU A 108 10.56 -13.25 -11.57
N VAL A 109 11.40 -12.86 -12.54
CA VAL A 109 12.80 -13.31 -12.60
C VAL A 109 13.59 -12.72 -11.44
N LEU A 110 13.41 -11.43 -11.12
CA LEU A 110 14.01 -10.75 -9.99
C LEU A 110 13.58 -11.35 -8.64
N GLU A 111 12.29 -11.63 -8.45
CA GLU A 111 11.80 -12.29 -7.22
C GLU A 111 12.38 -13.71 -7.07
N ARG A 112 12.49 -14.44 -8.17
CA ARG A 112 13.15 -15.75 -8.18
C ARG A 112 14.64 -15.63 -7.87
N LEU A 113 15.31 -14.61 -8.42
CA LEU A 113 16.72 -14.33 -8.12
C LEU A 113 16.89 -14.17 -6.61
N LEU A 114 16.18 -13.22 -6.00
CA LEU A 114 16.25 -12.94 -4.56
C LEU A 114 15.95 -14.18 -3.71
N SER A 115 14.90 -14.93 -4.03
CA SER A 115 14.55 -16.17 -3.32
C SER A 115 15.66 -17.24 -3.41
N ARG A 116 16.38 -17.32 -4.53
CA ARG A 116 17.50 -18.26 -4.70
C ARG A 116 18.75 -17.81 -3.95
N VAL A 117 19.03 -16.51 -3.93
CA VAL A 117 20.10 -15.94 -3.10
C VAL A 117 19.81 -16.22 -1.64
N GLU A 118 18.59 -15.93 -1.18
CA GLU A 118 18.15 -16.17 0.21
C GLU A 118 18.30 -17.65 0.61
N SER A 119 17.96 -18.57 -0.30
CA SER A 119 18.12 -20.01 -0.07
C SER A 119 19.59 -20.43 0.13
N LYS A 120 20.54 -19.72 -0.49
CA LYS A 120 21.98 -19.99 -0.38
C LYS A 120 22.62 -19.29 0.81
N GLU A 121 22.39 -18.00 0.96
CA GLU A 121 23.03 -17.14 1.96
C GLU A 121 22.35 -17.21 3.33
N LYS A 122 21.05 -17.52 3.37
CA LYS A 122 20.23 -17.61 4.59
C LYS A 122 20.38 -16.37 5.49
N PRO A 123 20.07 -15.17 4.98
CA PRO A 123 20.13 -13.95 5.77
C PRO A 123 19.18 -14.02 6.97
N ALA A 124 19.48 -13.27 8.02
CA ALA A 124 18.65 -13.23 9.24
C ALA A 124 17.25 -12.66 8.99
N SER A 125 17.11 -11.68 8.09
CA SER A 125 15.89 -10.91 7.84
C SER A 125 15.22 -11.22 6.49
N GLY A 126 15.74 -12.18 5.71
CA GLY A 126 15.24 -12.47 4.36
C GLY A 126 15.58 -11.39 3.32
N TYR A 127 15.40 -11.70 2.03
CA TYR A 127 15.63 -10.75 0.94
C TYR A 127 14.34 -10.33 0.25
N THR A 128 14.22 -9.06 -0.10
CA THR A 128 13.10 -8.53 -0.87
C THR A 128 13.54 -7.32 -1.69
N TRP A 129 12.61 -6.73 -2.42
CA TRP A 129 12.80 -5.48 -3.14
C TRP A 129 11.78 -4.44 -2.69
N GLN A 130 12.10 -3.16 -2.86
CA GLN A 130 11.21 -2.03 -2.59
C GLN A 130 11.54 -0.85 -3.52
N PHE A 131 10.67 0.14 -3.62
CA PHE A 131 11.06 1.42 -4.20
C PHE A 131 11.74 2.33 -3.19
N SER A 132 12.76 3.04 -3.64
CA SER A 132 13.29 4.21 -2.94
C SER A 132 12.37 5.43 -3.12
N ASP A 133 12.67 6.49 -2.36
CA ASP A 133 12.00 7.80 -2.50
C ASP A 133 12.18 8.41 -3.90
N THR A 134 13.23 7.99 -4.64
CA THR A 134 13.54 8.46 -5.99
C THR A 134 12.90 7.60 -7.09
N GLY A 135 12.29 6.48 -6.71
CA GLY A 135 11.66 5.53 -7.60
C GLY A 135 12.59 4.49 -8.22
N SER A 136 13.86 4.41 -7.78
CA SER A 136 14.76 3.27 -8.07
C SER A 136 14.29 2.00 -7.33
N ILE A 137 14.67 0.82 -7.81
CA ILE A 137 14.31 -0.47 -7.19
C ILE A 137 15.48 -0.95 -6.33
N GLU A 138 15.33 -0.85 -5.03
CA GLU A 138 16.30 -1.35 -4.06
C GLU A 138 16.06 -2.84 -3.80
N CYS A 139 17.11 -3.65 -3.85
CA CYS A 139 17.03 -5.09 -3.65
C CYS A 139 18.01 -5.52 -2.55
N GLY A 140 17.53 -6.11 -1.45
CA GLY A 140 18.42 -6.41 -0.33
C GLY A 140 17.73 -6.98 0.91
N PRO A 141 18.46 -7.06 2.04
CA PRO A 141 17.95 -7.62 3.29
C PRO A 141 16.90 -6.71 3.91
N LYS A 142 15.82 -7.29 4.45
CA LYS A 142 14.73 -6.52 5.06
C LYS A 142 15.21 -5.63 6.19
N SER A 143 16.17 -6.10 7.00
CA SER A 143 16.82 -5.33 8.07
C SER A 143 17.40 -3.98 7.62
N ILE A 144 17.88 -3.91 6.38
CA ILE A 144 18.35 -2.66 5.78
C ILE A 144 17.19 -1.85 5.22
N LEU A 145 16.30 -2.50 4.47
CA LEU A 145 15.16 -1.83 3.84
C LEU A 145 14.23 -1.19 4.89
N ASN A 146 14.14 -1.79 6.08
CA ASN A 146 13.43 -1.30 7.26
C ASN A 146 13.90 0.08 7.75
N GLN A 147 15.11 0.52 7.39
CA GLN A 147 15.62 1.83 7.77
C GLN A 147 14.94 2.97 7.00
N ARG A 148 14.30 2.66 5.87
CA ARG A 148 13.57 3.63 5.03
C ARG A 148 12.07 3.42 5.19
N GLN A 149 11.50 4.13 6.15
CA GLN A 149 10.07 4.08 6.44
C GLN A 149 9.37 5.31 5.91
N THR A 150 8.23 5.10 5.27
CA THR A 150 7.28 6.14 4.87
C THR A 150 6.03 6.03 5.73
N THR A 151 5.29 7.13 5.87
CA THR A 151 4.01 7.13 6.58
C THR A 151 2.87 7.32 5.59
N GLU A 152 1.98 6.34 5.50
CA GLU A 152 0.83 6.35 4.61
C GLU A 152 -0.49 6.27 5.41
N LEU A 153 -1.52 6.91 4.87
CA LEU A 153 -2.88 6.89 5.43
C LEU A 153 -3.76 5.97 4.59
N TYR A 154 -4.29 4.91 5.21
CA TYR A 154 -5.21 3.97 4.58
C TYR A 154 -6.63 4.16 5.12
N ASP A 155 -7.58 4.48 4.24
CA ASP A 155 -8.99 4.53 4.61
C ASP A 155 -9.58 3.11 4.65
N ILE A 156 -10.13 2.73 5.81
CA ILE A 156 -10.77 1.43 6.03
C ILE A 156 -12.29 1.56 6.22
N SER A 157 -12.88 2.73 5.96
CA SER A 157 -14.31 3.00 6.16
C SER A 157 -15.21 1.97 5.46
N GLU A 158 -14.85 1.54 4.25
CA GLU A 158 -15.58 0.51 3.51
C GLU A 158 -15.54 -0.88 4.19
N LEU A 159 -14.42 -1.22 4.83
CA LEU A 159 -14.27 -2.46 5.59
C LEU A 159 -15.02 -2.42 6.93
N LEU A 160 -15.26 -1.21 7.43
CA LEU A 160 -16.01 -0.93 8.65
C LEU A 160 -17.52 -0.82 8.41
N PHE A 161 -18.04 -1.16 7.22
CA PHE A 161 -19.48 -1.20 7.01
C PHE A 161 -20.12 -2.46 7.64
N VAL A 162 -21.22 -2.32 8.38
CA VAL A 162 -22.07 -3.44 8.83
C VAL A 162 -23.38 -3.35 8.06
N ILE A 163 -23.84 -4.45 7.48
CA ILE A 163 -25.20 -4.52 6.94
C ILE A 163 -26.12 -4.68 8.14
N PRO A 164 -27.00 -3.71 8.46
CA PRO A 164 -27.90 -3.85 9.59
C PRO A 164 -28.75 -5.10 9.40
N ASN A 165 -28.76 -5.97 10.41
CA ASN A 165 -29.59 -7.16 10.38
C ASN A 165 -31.02 -6.79 10.82
N PHE A 166 -32.00 -6.97 9.95
CA PHE A 166 -33.41 -6.73 10.27
C PHE A 166 -34.16 -8.06 10.41
N ASP A 167 -33.57 -9.02 11.14
CA ASP A 167 -34.21 -10.31 11.41
C ASP A 167 -35.35 -10.21 12.45
N ASN A 168 -35.45 -9.10 13.18
CA ASN A 168 -36.55 -8.78 14.09
C ASN A 168 -37.63 -7.91 13.41
N ALA A 169 -38.25 -8.43 12.34
CA ALA A 169 -39.50 -7.85 11.87
C ALA A 169 -40.59 -8.09 12.94
N PRO A 170 -41.30 -7.04 13.41
CA PRO A 170 -42.41 -7.24 14.34
C PRO A 170 -43.40 -8.25 13.74
N PRO A 171 -43.90 -9.24 14.49
CA PRO A 171 -44.92 -10.15 13.99
C PRO A 171 -46.16 -9.32 13.63
N PHE A 172 -46.37 -9.10 12.33
CA PHE A 172 -47.49 -8.32 11.84
C PHE A 172 -48.74 -9.20 11.82
N ASP A 173 -49.49 -9.16 12.91
CA ASP A 173 -50.78 -9.83 13.00
C ASP A 173 -51.92 -8.89 12.56
N LEU A 174 -52.41 -9.09 11.34
CA LEU A 174 -53.56 -8.37 10.78
C LEU A 174 -54.86 -8.63 11.54
N SER A 175 -54.95 -9.72 12.30
CA SER A 175 -56.17 -10.07 13.03
C SER A 175 -56.36 -9.20 14.28
N THR A 176 -55.27 -8.86 14.98
CA THR A 176 -55.30 -7.98 16.16
C THR A 176 -55.50 -6.51 15.80
N SER A 177 -54.90 -6.04 14.70
CA SER A 177 -55.11 -4.66 14.21
C SER A 177 -56.53 -4.41 13.68
N LEU A 178 -57.16 -5.40 13.04
CA LEU A 178 -58.54 -5.29 12.57
C LEU A 178 -59.56 -5.33 13.72
N GLN A 179 -59.26 -6.07 14.79
CA GLN A 179 -60.09 -6.14 16.00
C GLN A 179 -59.99 -4.88 16.88
N GLN A 180 -58.83 -4.20 16.84
CA GLN A 180 -58.61 -2.91 17.51
C GLN A 180 -59.28 -1.72 16.78
N SER A 181 -59.65 -1.87 15.50
CA SER A 181 -60.42 -0.87 14.75
C SER A 181 -61.92 -0.82 15.13
N GLN A 182 -62.41 -1.77 15.93
CA GLN A 182 -63.83 -1.87 16.30
C GLN A 182 -64.13 -1.56 17.77
N GLY A 183 -63.11 -1.23 18.58
CA GLY A 183 -63.26 -0.87 20.00
C GLY A 183 -62.41 0.35 20.36
N GLY A 184 -63.07 1.46 20.70
CA GLY A 184 -62.40 2.70 21.07
C GLY A 184 -61.69 2.62 22.43
N GLY A 185 -60.52 3.26 22.50
CA GLY A 185 -59.90 3.71 23.75
C GLY A 185 -58.57 3.03 24.10
N GLY A 186 -57.49 3.84 24.17
CA GLY A 186 -56.23 3.47 24.83
C GLY A 186 -55.09 3.15 23.86
N GLY A 187 -54.38 4.19 23.41
CA GLY A 187 -53.16 4.05 22.62
C GLY A 187 -52.01 3.56 23.49
N GLN A 188 -51.75 2.25 23.47
CA GLN A 188 -50.49 1.67 23.90
C GLN A 188 -49.76 1.22 22.65
N SER A 189 -48.71 1.96 22.28
CA SER A 189 -47.89 1.66 21.11
C SER A 189 -47.26 0.27 21.27
N PRO A 190 -47.43 -0.65 20.30
CA PRO A 190 -46.88 -2.01 20.36
C PRO A 190 -45.35 -2.07 20.21
N PHE A 191 -44.67 -0.92 20.18
CA PHE A 191 -43.20 -0.80 20.05
C PHE A 191 -42.48 -0.71 21.41
N GLN A 192 -43.20 -0.82 22.52
CA GLN A 192 -42.63 -0.64 23.87
C GLN A 192 -42.14 -1.99 24.43
N GLY A 193 -41.06 -2.56 23.88
CA GLY A 193 -40.51 -3.80 24.46
C GLY A 193 -39.40 -4.54 23.71
N ALA A 194 -38.98 -4.13 22.52
CA ALA A 194 -37.78 -4.67 21.91
C ALA A 194 -36.57 -3.87 22.40
N GLN A 195 -36.05 -4.24 23.58
CA GLN A 195 -34.71 -3.88 23.97
C GLN A 195 -33.79 -4.88 23.25
N ASP A 196 -33.53 -4.62 21.98
CA ASP A 196 -32.58 -5.40 21.18
C ASP A 196 -31.17 -5.01 21.64
N ASP A 197 -30.50 -5.94 22.33
CA ASP A 197 -29.04 -6.02 22.29
C ASP A 197 -28.69 -6.49 20.86
N ASP A 198 -28.61 -5.54 19.94
CA ASP A 198 -27.92 -5.77 18.68
C ASP A 198 -26.45 -6.10 19.04
N ASP A 199 -26.04 -7.35 18.84
CA ASP A 199 -24.65 -7.85 18.95
C ASP A 199 -23.76 -7.22 17.84
N ASP A 200 -23.94 -5.94 17.55
CA ASP A 200 -23.07 -5.18 16.66
C ASP A 200 -21.77 -4.90 17.37
N GLU A 201 -20.71 -5.55 16.90
CA GLU A 201 -19.37 -5.34 17.41
C GLU A 201 -18.98 -3.84 17.31
N PRO A 202 -18.48 -3.24 18.41
CA PRO A 202 -18.03 -1.86 18.42
C PRO A 202 -17.04 -1.55 17.29
N LEU A 203 -17.12 -0.32 16.76
CA LEU A 203 -16.22 0.15 15.70
C LEU A 203 -14.74 -0.07 16.04
N GLU A 204 -14.35 0.20 17.28
CA GLU A 204 -12.97 0.07 17.77
C GLU A 204 -12.46 -1.38 17.75
N ASP A 205 -13.31 -2.34 18.10
CA ASP A 205 -12.97 -3.77 18.09
C ASP A 205 -12.75 -4.25 16.65
N ARG A 206 -13.57 -3.76 15.71
CA ARG A 206 -13.44 -4.08 14.28
C ARG A 206 -12.18 -3.48 13.67
N VAL A 207 -11.85 -2.24 14.03
CA VAL A 207 -10.57 -1.60 13.64
C VAL A 207 -9.40 -2.42 14.16
N THR A 208 -9.45 -2.83 15.43
CA THR A 208 -8.41 -3.66 16.06
C THR A 208 -8.25 -5.00 15.33
N ARG A 209 -9.36 -5.66 14.98
CA ARG A 209 -9.31 -6.90 14.18
C ARG A 209 -8.64 -6.69 12.82
N ILE A 210 -8.89 -5.57 12.14
CA ILE A 210 -8.24 -5.27 10.86
C ILE A 210 -6.73 -5.12 11.07
N ILE A 211 -6.30 -4.42 12.13
CA ILE A 211 -4.89 -4.29 12.48
C ILE A 211 -4.27 -5.67 12.74
N ASP A 212 -4.94 -6.52 13.52
CA ASP A 212 -4.48 -7.88 13.81
C ASP A 212 -4.35 -8.73 12.54
N LEU A 213 -5.32 -8.62 11.63
CA LEU A 213 -5.27 -9.32 10.34
C LEU A 213 -4.11 -8.85 9.47
N ILE A 214 -3.86 -7.54 9.42
CA ILE A 214 -2.69 -6.99 8.70
C ILE A 214 -1.40 -7.53 9.33
N GLN A 215 -1.25 -7.40 10.64
CA GLN A 215 -0.03 -7.81 11.35
C GLN A 215 0.23 -9.32 11.30
N ALA A 216 -0.83 -10.14 11.32
CA ALA A 216 -0.70 -11.59 11.28
C ALA A 216 -0.36 -12.14 9.88
N ASN A 217 -0.70 -11.42 8.80
CA ASN A 217 -0.56 -11.93 7.43
C ASN A 217 0.56 -11.24 6.64
N ILE A 218 0.93 -10.02 6.99
CA ILE A 218 1.95 -9.24 6.29
C ILE A 218 3.14 -9.11 7.24
N GLU A 219 4.23 -9.79 6.92
CA GLU A 219 5.53 -9.63 7.60
C GLU A 219 5.41 -9.60 9.14
N PRO A 220 4.87 -10.67 9.77
CA PRO A 220 4.54 -10.68 11.19
C PRO A 220 5.74 -10.37 12.10
N ASP A 221 6.94 -10.78 11.69
CA ASP A 221 8.17 -10.58 12.46
C ASP A 221 8.69 -9.12 12.42
N GLU A 222 8.12 -8.28 11.56
CA GLU A 222 8.61 -6.91 11.32
C GLU A 222 7.87 -5.84 12.14
N TRP A 223 6.68 -6.13 12.67
CA TRP A 223 5.88 -5.12 13.39
C TRP A 223 6.42 -4.83 14.79
N THR A 224 6.48 -3.54 15.15
CA THR A 224 6.96 -3.09 16.48
C THR A 224 6.12 -3.66 17.62
N SER A 225 4.81 -3.87 17.41
CA SER A 225 3.92 -4.52 18.38
C SER A 225 4.28 -5.99 18.64
N LEU A 226 4.94 -6.65 17.69
CA LEU A 226 5.34 -8.05 17.74
C LEU A 226 6.85 -8.23 18.02
N GLY A 227 7.55 -7.14 18.36
CA GLY A 227 8.98 -7.16 18.69
C GLY A 227 9.92 -6.91 17.50
N GLY A 228 9.38 -6.64 16.32
CA GLY A 228 10.13 -6.19 15.15
C GLY A 228 10.47 -4.70 15.18
N SER A 229 11.13 -4.22 14.13
CA SER A 229 11.48 -2.80 13.93
C SER A 229 11.10 -2.26 12.56
N GLY A 230 10.48 -3.09 11.72
CA GLY A 230 10.11 -2.77 10.35
C GLY A 230 8.89 -1.88 10.23
N GLY A 231 7.90 -1.91 11.12
CA GLY A 231 6.75 -1.01 10.97
C GLY A 231 5.85 -0.84 12.18
N SER A 232 5.01 0.19 12.14
CA SER A 232 3.98 0.45 13.16
C SER A 232 2.65 0.88 12.53
N ILE A 233 1.56 0.57 13.22
CA ILE A 233 0.19 0.94 12.80
C ILE A 233 -0.48 1.66 13.96
N THR A 234 -1.10 2.81 13.67
CA THR A 234 -1.91 3.58 14.61
C THR A 234 -3.24 3.97 13.97
N THR A 235 -4.25 4.24 14.78
CA THR A 235 -5.59 4.58 14.30
C THR A 235 -5.79 6.09 14.30
N PHE A 236 -6.48 6.59 13.27
CA PHE A 236 -6.92 7.97 13.18
C PHE A 236 -8.35 8.01 12.60
N GLY A 237 -9.36 8.01 13.47
CA GLY A 237 -10.76 7.90 13.05
C GLY A 237 -11.04 6.56 12.37
N THR A 238 -11.52 6.59 11.13
CA THR A 238 -11.77 5.42 10.28
C THR A 238 -10.60 5.09 9.35
N SER A 239 -9.42 5.66 9.61
CA SER A 239 -8.22 5.43 8.82
C SER A 239 -7.09 4.85 9.70
N LEU A 240 -6.19 4.11 9.04
CA LEU A 240 -4.96 3.61 9.62
C LEU A 240 -3.79 4.48 9.17
N VAL A 241 -3.01 4.97 10.12
CA VAL A 241 -1.72 5.60 9.88
C VAL A 241 -0.66 4.51 10.01
N VAL A 242 -0.05 4.12 8.90
CA VAL A 242 0.95 3.05 8.83
C VAL A 242 2.30 3.67 8.53
N THR A 243 3.28 3.46 9.41
CA THR A 243 4.67 3.84 9.17
C THR A 243 5.48 2.58 8.92
N ALA A 244 5.88 2.34 7.68
CA ALA A 244 6.56 1.12 7.26
C ALA A 244 7.39 1.36 5.96
N PRO A 245 8.24 0.41 5.55
CA PRO A 245 8.92 0.43 4.26
C PRO A 245 7.98 0.14 3.10
N ASP A 246 8.41 0.52 1.91
CA ASP A 246 7.63 0.38 0.67
C ASP A 246 7.25 -1.09 0.38
N TYR A 247 8.09 -2.07 0.73
CA TYR A 247 7.74 -3.48 0.53
C TYR A 247 6.56 -3.97 1.42
N ILE A 248 6.35 -3.36 2.60
CA ILE A 248 5.20 -3.63 3.47
C ILE A 248 3.97 -2.92 2.90
N HIS A 249 4.09 -1.66 2.52
CA HIS A 249 3.01 -0.90 1.87
C HIS A 249 2.50 -1.61 0.59
N ARG A 250 3.44 -2.12 -0.23
CA ARG A 250 3.13 -2.94 -1.40
C ARG A 250 2.31 -4.19 -1.06
N GLN A 251 2.55 -4.83 0.08
CA GLN A 251 1.77 -6.01 0.49
C GLN A 251 0.37 -5.64 1.00
N ILE A 252 0.19 -4.45 1.58
CA ILE A 252 -1.11 -3.96 2.08
C ILE A 252 -2.06 -3.64 0.93
N ASN A 253 -1.65 -2.77 0.00
CA ASN A 253 -2.55 -2.25 -1.04
C ASN A 253 -1.97 -2.32 -2.47
N GLY A 254 -0.76 -2.85 -2.63
CA GLY A 254 -0.03 -2.77 -3.88
C GLY A 254 0.41 -1.33 -4.18
N TYR A 255 0.57 -1.02 -5.47
CA TYR A 255 0.80 0.33 -5.93
C TYR A 255 -0.45 0.87 -6.60
N ASP A 256 -0.95 2.01 -6.13
CA ASP A 256 -2.13 2.71 -6.67
C ASP A 256 -2.00 3.02 -8.17
N PHE A 257 -0.80 3.33 -8.62
CA PHE A 257 -0.47 3.63 -10.01
C PHE A 257 -0.31 2.38 -10.91
N TRP A 258 -0.27 1.17 -10.33
CA TRP A 258 -0.08 -0.06 -11.10
C TRP A 258 -1.41 -0.83 -11.24
N PRO A 259 -1.83 -1.23 -12.46
CA PRO A 259 -3.14 -1.86 -12.65
C PRO A 259 -3.27 -3.18 -11.88
N SER A 260 -4.22 -3.24 -10.95
CA SER A 260 -4.47 -4.40 -10.07
C SER A 260 -4.88 -5.69 -10.81
N ARG A 261 -5.06 -5.63 -12.14
CA ARG A 261 -5.50 -6.74 -12.99
C ARG A 261 -4.43 -7.81 -13.25
N LEU A 262 -3.18 -7.59 -12.83
CA LEU A 262 -2.11 -8.60 -12.90
C LEU A 262 -2.00 -9.50 -11.66
N HIS A 263 -2.68 -9.18 -10.54
CA HIS A 263 -2.66 -10.01 -9.32
C HIS A 263 -3.52 -11.29 -9.43
N ARG A 264 -4.35 -11.43 -10.48
CA ARG A 264 -5.20 -12.60 -10.74
C ARG A 264 -4.58 -13.58 -11.75
N ALA A 265 -3.28 -13.83 -11.66
CA ALA A 265 -2.62 -14.86 -12.48
C ALA A 265 -2.16 -16.10 -11.67
N GLY A 266 -2.45 -16.15 -10.37
CA GLY A 266 -1.98 -17.22 -9.47
C GLY A 266 -3.03 -18.19 -8.89
N ARG A 267 -4.34 -17.99 -9.10
CA ARG A 267 -5.39 -18.82 -8.41
C ARG A 267 -6.59 -19.21 -9.27
N SER A 268 -6.37 -19.59 -10.53
CA SER A 268 -7.32 -20.46 -11.23
C SER A 268 -6.57 -21.56 -11.96
N GLY A 269 -6.32 -22.66 -11.25
CA GLY A 269 -5.98 -23.93 -11.88
C GLY A 269 -7.17 -24.39 -12.71
N VAL A 270 -7.24 -23.98 -13.96
CA VAL A 270 -8.00 -24.74 -14.96
C VAL A 270 -7.14 -25.95 -15.29
N GLN A 271 -7.50 -27.08 -14.70
CA GLN A 271 -6.95 -28.38 -15.04
C GLN A 271 -7.37 -28.70 -16.50
N VAL A 272 -6.57 -28.30 -17.48
CA VAL A 272 -6.72 -28.81 -18.84
C VAL A 272 -6.10 -30.21 -18.84
N ARG A 273 -6.96 -31.22 -18.79
CA ARG A 273 -6.56 -32.62 -18.97
C ARG A 273 -6.02 -32.80 -20.40
N PRO A 274 -4.83 -33.39 -20.58
CA PRO A 274 -4.29 -33.65 -21.90
C PRO A 274 -4.84 -34.98 -22.43
N ASP A 275 -6.11 -35.00 -22.83
CA ASP A 275 -6.65 -36.03 -23.73
C ASP A 275 -8.04 -35.62 -24.21
N ASP A 276 -8.07 -34.74 -25.20
CA ASP A 276 -9.10 -34.75 -26.24
C ASP A 276 -8.38 -34.66 -27.59
N ARG A 277 -7.78 -35.79 -27.96
CA ARG A 277 -7.25 -36.01 -29.30
C ARG A 277 -8.40 -36.01 -30.30
N ILE A 278 -8.36 -35.01 -31.19
CA ILE A 278 -8.53 -35.11 -32.65
C ILE A 278 -9.12 -36.47 -33.10
N SER A 279 -10.43 -36.49 -33.36
CA SER A 279 -11.09 -37.58 -34.10
C SER A 279 -12.29 -37.02 -34.87
N GLY A 280 -12.17 -37.03 -36.20
CA GLY A 280 -13.20 -36.57 -37.13
C GLY A 280 -12.58 -36.18 -38.47
N GLN A 281 -11.75 -37.05 -39.07
CA GLN A 281 -12.17 -37.85 -40.22
C GLN A 281 -12.85 -37.02 -41.32
N ARG A 282 -12.03 -36.62 -42.30
CA ARG A 282 -12.45 -36.39 -43.68
C ARG A 282 -12.75 -37.75 -44.33
N LYS A 283 -13.93 -37.91 -44.93
CA LYS A 283 -14.17 -38.36 -46.32
C LYS A 283 -15.63 -38.83 -46.51
N PRO A 284 -16.10 -38.96 -47.76
CA PRO A 284 -15.72 -38.28 -49.01
C PRO A 284 -16.71 -37.19 -49.42
#